data_AF-A0A2S7SYN8-F1
#
_entry.id   AF-A0A2S7SYN8-F1
#
_cell.length_a   1.000
_cell.length_b   1.000
_cell.length_c   1.000
_cell.angle_alpha   90.00
_cell.angle_beta   90.00
_cell.angle_gamma   90.00
#
_symmetry.space_group_name_H-M   'P 1'
#
loop_
_entity.id
_entity.type
_entity.pdbx_description
1 polymer ?
#
loop_
_entity_poly.entity_id
_entity_poly.type
_entity_poly.pdbx_seq_one_letter_code
_entity_poly.pdbx_strand_id
1 'polypeptide(L)'
;MRQLLTALFTILCIPVLAQNSISWLATAPVAHKIYGNLHPRIKLDKYNNPMVVWGDDGGKAYFAKWGGESFSTPIVISQSGVNVFATSWAGPDIAAHGDTVYVTYKQIPEEKNHIYIKHSYDGGVNFSAAAQVDSEYNYITRFPTVTTDENGNPFVTYMKVDKGYDNAHYVVARSDDMGESFFKDTLASINSGDKVCDCSPAALVASGSAGVLLYRNNLGGLRNIWGGVSNNGCKTFNNALRIDSTDYVPSTCPASGPDGVIVGDTLYSVYMSGSNDNSLVYLSKLSLSYPSLTTSEVTGAITGVPKQNYPRISGIGSAAGIVWTQSSGGNNIVCLAVTDDLTRGFPKVYDTVAEGVMLNADVAIGGGFIYVVWEDQVTRSVMYRRGVYYKKNKVVDNTSILIGSQNPTMKYFTINMPDILSCVMIDSTGREYEMDISYPKNVNICQVNTDEMEEGEYGVKVWDKDGRIYNARIRLKGVKRNKDKED
;
A
#
# COMPACT_ATOMS: atom_id res chain seq x y z
N MET A 1 64.82 5.63 -36.76
CA MET A 1 63.77 4.67 -36.34
C MET A 1 62.74 5.44 -35.51
N ARG A 2 61.60 5.82 -36.12
CA ARG A 2 60.47 6.44 -35.40
C ARG A 2 59.57 5.31 -34.91
N GLN A 3 59.49 5.09 -33.60
CA GLN A 3 58.53 4.16 -33.02
C GLN A 3 57.17 4.84 -32.92
N LEU A 4 56.19 4.35 -33.67
CA LEU A 4 54.78 4.69 -33.49
C LEU A 4 54.28 3.97 -32.23
N LEU A 5 53.87 4.71 -31.21
CA LEU A 5 53.01 4.19 -30.14
C LEU A 5 51.57 4.20 -30.64
N THR A 6 51.03 3.02 -30.92
CA THR A 6 49.60 2.84 -31.18
C THR A 6 48.89 2.70 -29.83
N ALA A 7 48.21 3.76 -29.38
CA ALA A 7 47.37 3.71 -28.19
C ALA A 7 46.04 3.01 -28.54
N LEU A 8 45.84 1.81 -27.99
CA LEU A 8 44.60 1.04 -28.13
C LEU A 8 43.56 1.62 -27.16
N PHE A 9 42.58 2.36 -27.68
CA PHE A 9 41.44 2.87 -26.91
C PHE A 9 40.42 1.73 -26.72
N THR A 10 40.46 1.07 -25.57
CA THR A 10 39.42 0.13 -25.14
C THR A 10 38.18 0.92 -24.71
N ILE A 11 37.17 0.98 -25.58
CA ILE A 11 35.84 1.51 -25.23
C ILE A 11 35.18 0.50 -24.30
N LEU A 12 35.20 0.80 -22.99
CA LEU A 12 34.45 0.06 -21.98
C LEU A 12 32.97 0.45 -22.11
N CYS A 13 32.17 -0.33 -22.83
CA CYS A 13 30.72 -0.22 -22.79
C CYS A 13 30.23 -0.72 -21.42
N ILE A 14 30.00 0.21 -20.49
CA ILE A 14 29.28 -0.09 -19.25
C ILE A 14 27.80 -0.17 -19.63
N PRO A 15 27.12 -1.33 -19.49
CA PRO A 15 25.67 -1.36 -19.63
C PRO A 15 25.07 -0.54 -18.49
N VAL A 16 24.48 0.61 -18.82
CA VAL A 16 23.59 1.33 -17.91
C VAL A 16 22.36 0.45 -17.74
N LEU A 17 22.28 -0.30 -16.64
CA LEU A 17 21.03 -0.93 -16.23
C LEU A 17 20.06 0.21 -15.93
N ALA A 18 19.11 0.43 -16.83
CA ALA A 18 17.98 1.32 -16.58
C ALA A 18 17.19 0.75 -15.39
N GLN A 19 17.47 1.30 -14.20
CA GLN A 19 16.72 1.06 -12.98
C GLN A 19 15.24 1.37 -13.26
N ASN A 20 14.33 0.62 -12.65
CA ASN A 20 12.92 1.01 -12.63
C ASN A 20 12.80 2.24 -11.72
N SER A 21 13.17 3.41 -12.23
CA SER A 21 13.10 4.67 -11.49
C SER A 21 11.63 5.04 -11.32
N ILE A 22 11.16 5.15 -10.08
CA ILE A 22 9.85 5.72 -9.80
C ILE A 22 9.98 7.23 -10.00
N SER A 23 9.07 7.82 -10.77
CA SER A 23 9.00 9.29 -10.84
C SER A 23 8.11 9.78 -9.70
N TRP A 24 8.74 10.20 -8.61
CA TRP A 24 8.03 10.65 -7.42
C TRP A 24 7.43 12.04 -7.57
N LEU A 25 6.19 12.19 -7.13
CA LEU A 25 5.57 13.48 -6.89
C LEU A 25 5.97 14.03 -5.52
N ALA A 26 5.53 15.26 -5.24
CA ALA A 26 5.77 15.93 -3.98
C ALA A 26 5.17 15.14 -2.80
N THR A 27 5.92 15.12 -1.69
CA THR A 27 5.43 14.62 -0.41
C THR A 27 4.41 15.58 0.17
N ALA A 28 3.33 15.05 0.74
CA ALA A 28 2.30 15.83 1.43
C ALA A 28 1.89 15.17 2.75
N PRO A 29 1.46 15.93 3.77
CA PRO A 29 0.81 15.34 4.93
C PRO A 29 -0.57 14.80 4.54
N VAL A 30 -0.97 13.66 5.11
CA VAL A 30 -2.37 13.21 5.07
C VAL A 30 -3.23 14.09 5.97
N ALA A 31 -2.70 14.48 7.12
CA ALA A 31 -3.39 15.30 8.10
C ALA A 31 -2.44 16.14 8.96
N HIS A 32 -2.97 17.20 9.57
CA HIS A 32 -2.26 17.98 10.58
C HIS A 32 -1.92 17.12 11.80
N LYS A 33 -0.78 17.39 12.46
CA LYS A 33 -0.24 16.60 13.59
C LYS A 33 -1.16 16.40 14.79
N ILE A 34 -2.25 17.16 14.88
CA ILE A 34 -3.26 17.01 15.95
C ILE A 34 -4.07 15.71 15.83
N TYR A 35 -4.03 15.07 14.66
CA TYR A 35 -4.75 13.82 14.39
C TYR A 35 -3.89 12.57 14.65
N GLY A 36 -2.69 12.70 15.23
CA GLY A 36 -1.79 11.58 15.44
C GLY A 36 -1.26 10.97 14.14
N ASN A 37 -0.51 9.88 14.28
CA ASN A 37 0.21 9.26 13.16
C ASN A 37 0.45 7.75 13.30
N LEU A 38 -0.18 7.09 14.28
CA LEU A 38 0.13 5.70 14.61
C LEU A 38 -0.46 4.75 13.58
N HIS A 39 0.36 3.82 13.09
CA HIS A 39 -0.09 2.70 12.26
C HIS A 39 -0.90 3.08 11.00
N PRO A 40 -0.36 3.94 10.11
CA PRO A 40 -1.08 4.29 8.90
C PRO A 40 -1.23 3.08 7.97
N ARG A 41 -2.42 2.95 7.38
CA ARG A 41 -2.77 1.93 6.40
C ARG A 41 -3.46 2.56 5.20
N ILE A 42 -3.16 2.09 4.00
CA ILE A 42 -3.64 2.68 2.75
C ILE A 42 -4.32 1.65 1.84
N LYS A 43 -5.47 2.03 1.29
CA LYS A 43 -6.14 1.33 0.18
C LYS A 43 -6.60 2.35 -0.86
N LEU A 44 -7.01 1.85 -2.02
CA LEU A 44 -7.51 2.68 -3.11
C LEU A 44 -9.00 2.44 -3.32
N ASP A 45 -9.74 3.49 -3.67
CA ASP A 45 -11.13 3.37 -4.13
C ASP A 45 -11.20 2.88 -5.58
N LYS A 46 -12.41 2.75 -6.16
CA LYS A 46 -12.58 2.26 -7.54
C LYS A 46 -11.92 3.14 -8.61
N TYR A 47 -11.63 4.40 -8.29
CA TYR A 47 -10.98 5.35 -9.17
C TYR A 47 -9.48 5.48 -8.91
N ASN A 48 -8.91 4.61 -8.06
CA ASN A 48 -7.54 4.63 -7.60
C ASN A 48 -7.18 5.83 -6.69
N ASN A 49 -8.16 6.48 -6.07
CA ASN A 49 -7.87 7.53 -5.10
C ASN A 49 -7.45 6.89 -3.77
N PRO A 50 -6.39 7.40 -3.12
CA PRO A 50 -5.93 6.84 -1.86
C PRO A 50 -6.85 7.19 -0.69
N MET A 51 -7.09 6.19 0.15
CA MET A 51 -7.82 6.24 1.40
C MET A 51 -6.93 5.73 2.50
N VAL A 52 -6.84 6.49 3.59
CA VAL A 52 -5.86 6.24 4.66
C VAL A 52 -6.58 6.16 6.00
N VAL A 53 -6.27 5.14 6.78
CA VAL A 53 -6.68 5.01 8.19
C VAL A 53 -5.45 5.01 9.09
N TRP A 54 -5.55 5.58 10.28
CA TRP A 54 -4.50 5.58 11.30
C TRP A 54 -5.11 5.81 12.69
N GLY A 55 -4.31 5.67 13.75
CA GLY A 55 -4.71 5.99 15.12
C GLY A 55 -3.88 7.09 15.78
N ASP A 56 -4.30 7.51 16.98
CA ASP A 56 -3.54 8.40 17.86
C ASP A 56 -3.32 7.83 19.27
N ASP A 57 -2.46 8.52 20.04
CA ASP A 57 -2.17 8.22 21.44
C ASP A 57 -3.33 8.58 22.38
N GLY A 58 -4.31 9.34 21.91
CA GLY A 58 -5.56 9.67 22.59
C GLY A 58 -6.64 8.60 22.49
N GLY A 59 -6.38 7.51 21.75
CA GLY A 59 -7.32 6.41 21.57
C GLY A 59 -8.35 6.65 20.47
N LYS A 60 -8.06 7.43 19.45
CA LYS A 60 -8.96 7.60 18.29
C LYS A 60 -8.40 6.89 17.06
N ALA A 61 -9.32 6.42 16.20
CA ALA A 61 -9.01 6.01 14.83
C ALA A 61 -9.56 7.08 13.87
N TYR A 62 -8.76 7.46 12.88
CA TYR A 62 -9.11 8.46 11.89
C TYR A 62 -9.09 7.86 10.49
N PHE A 63 -9.86 8.46 9.60
CA PHE A 63 -9.88 8.17 8.18
C PHE A 63 -9.84 9.46 7.37
N ALA A 64 -9.09 9.46 6.27
CA ALA A 64 -9.14 10.50 5.25
C ALA A 64 -9.03 9.90 3.85
N LYS A 65 -9.70 10.52 2.89
CA LYS A 65 -9.64 10.16 1.46
C LYS A 65 -9.04 11.29 0.66
N TRP A 66 -8.41 10.97 -0.46
CA TRP A 66 -7.95 11.96 -1.42
C TRP A 66 -9.13 12.70 -2.06
N GLY A 67 -9.02 14.02 -2.12
CA GLY A 67 -10.04 14.93 -2.66
C GLY A 67 -9.67 15.56 -4.02
N GLY A 68 -8.58 15.12 -4.66
CA GLY A 68 -8.08 15.66 -5.94
C GLY A 68 -6.75 16.40 -5.77
N GLU A 69 -6.69 17.36 -4.85
CA GLU A 69 -5.49 18.16 -4.55
C GLU A 69 -4.86 17.81 -3.20
N SER A 70 -5.69 17.47 -2.21
CA SER A 70 -5.27 17.13 -0.85
C SER A 70 -6.17 16.05 -0.26
N PHE A 71 -5.78 15.51 0.88
CA PHE A 71 -6.67 14.67 1.68
C PHE A 71 -7.80 15.50 2.31
N SER A 72 -8.95 14.86 2.50
CA SER A 72 -10.07 15.41 3.26
C SER A 72 -9.69 15.65 4.72
N THR A 73 -10.40 16.55 5.40
CA THR A 73 -10.32 16.64 6.87
C THR A 73 -10.58 15.27 7.48
N PRO A 74 -9.74 14.77 8.42
CA PRO A 74 -9.92 13.46 8.99
C PRO A 74 -11.25 13.33 9.73
N ILE A 75 -11.97 12.23 9.48
CA ILE A 75 -13.14 11.84 10.25
C ILE A 75 -12.73 10.84 11.33
N VAL A 76 -13.40 10.89 12.49
CA VAL A 76 -13.18 9.90 13.56
C VAL A 76 -14.02 8.66 13.24
N ILE A 77 -13.34 7.53 13.04
CA ILE A 77 -13.99 6.24 12.78
C ILE A 77 -14.53 5.62 14.06
N SER A 78 -13.83 5.75 15.18
CA SER A 78 -14.35 5.27 16.46
C SER A 78 -15.61 6.05 16.88
N GLN A 79 -16.53 5.39 17.58
CA GLN A 79 -17.71 6.07 18.11
C GLN A 79 -17.32 7.09 19.19
N SER A 80 -18.17 8.09 19.44
CA SER A 80 -17.93 9.07 20.52
C SER A 80 -17.79 8.36 21.87
N GLY A 81 -16.73 8.68 22.62
CA GLY A 81 -16.42 8.04 23.91
C GLY A 81 -15.79 6.64 23.80
N VAL A 82 -15.55 6.13 22.59
CA VAL A 82 -14.87 4.85 22.36
C VAL A 82 -13.40 5.10 22.06
N ASN A 83 -12.54 4.56 22.93
CA ASN A 83 -11.10 4.56 22.70
C ASN A 83 -10.67 3.28 21.96
N VAL A 84 -9.74 3.41 21.02
CA VAL A 84 -9.18 2.32 20.22
C VAL A 84 -7.74 2.03 20.60
N PHE A 85 -7.33 0.80 20.40
CA PHE A 85 -5.93 0.40 20.48
C PHE A 85 -5.19 0.90 19.24
N ALA A 86 -4.15 1.70 19.42
CA ALA A 86 -3.24 2.12 18.38
C ALA A 86 -1.81 2.29 18.92
N THR A 87 -0.85 1.77 18.18
CA THR A 87 0.60 1.87 18.40
C THR A 87 1.28 1.72 17.06
N SER A 88 2.54 2.13 16.90
CA SER A 88 3.21 2.08 15.60
C SER A 88 3.14 0.70 14.94
N TRP A 89 3.20 -0.40 15.71
CA TRP A 89 3.24 -1.77 15.16
C TRP A 89 1.85 -2.43 14.99
N ALA A 90 0.77 -1.88 15.56
CA ALA A 90 -0.58 -2.44 15.47
C ALA A 90 -1.66 -1.37 15.73
N GLY A 91 -2.77 -1.43 15.01
CA GLY A 91 -3.83 -0.44 15.14
C GLY A 91 -5.03 -0.75 14.24
N PRO A 92 -5.80 0.28 13.83
CA PRO A 92 -6.88 0.09 12.88
C PRO A 92 -6.37 -0.37 11.51
N ASP A 93 -7.19 -1.11 10.78
CA ASP A 93 -6.85 -1.66 9.46
C ASP A 93 -7.97 -1.39 8.43
N ILE A 94 -7.63 -1.43 7.14
CA ILE A 94 -8.53 -1.04 6.05
C ILE A 94 -8.48 -2.03 4.87
N ALA A 95 -9.66 -2.32 4.33
CA ALA A 95 -9.83 -3.01 3.05
C ALA A 95 -10.79 -2.23 2.15
N ALA A 96 -10.64 -2.41 0.84
CA ALA A 96 -11.54 -1.82 -0.14
C ALA A 96 -11.84 -2.79 -1.28
N HIS A 97 -13.07 -2.78 -1.77
CA HIS A 97 -13.52 -3.45 -2.98
C HIS A 97 -14.35 -2.46 -3.80
N GLY A 98 -13.71 -1.80 -4.77
CA GLY A 98 -14.31 -0.65 -5.45
C GLY A 98 -14.53 0.51 -4.47
N ASP A 99 -15.78 1.00 -4.38
CA ASP A 99 -16.17 2.05 -3.42
C ASP A 99 -16.61 1.50 -2.06
N THR A 100 -16.69 0.18 -1.91
CA THR A 100 -16.93 -0.44 -0.61
C THR A 100 -15.66 -0.41 0.20
N VAL A 101 -15.70 0.23 1.38
CA VAL A 101 -14.57 0.41 2.29
C VAL A 101 -14.91 -0.20 3.64
N TYR A 102 -13.96 -0.94 4.21
CA TYR A 102 -14.05 -1.51 5.53
C TYR A 102 -12.94 -0.97 6.42
N VAL A 103 -13.28 -0.54 7.63
CA VAL A 103 -12.30 -0.18 8.65
C VAL A 103 -12.55 -0.99 9.90
N THR A 104 -11.56 -1.75 10.35
CA THR A 104 -11.61 -2.51 11.61
C THR A 104 -10.78 -1.83 12.69
N TYR A 105 -11.19 -1.99 13.94
CA TYR A 105 -10.44 -1.50 15.10
C TYR A 105 -10.76 -2.33 16.35
N LYS A 106 -9.82 -2.35 17.30
CA LYS A 106 -10.00 -2.93 18.63
C LYS A 106 -10.29 -1.83 19.65
N GLN A 107 -11.40 -1.92 20.37
CA GLN A 107 -11.70 -1.01 21.47
C GLN A 107 -10.89 -1.35 22.73
N ILE A 108 -10.46 -0.34 23.48
CA ILE A 108 -9.76 -0.48 24.77
C ILE A 108 -10.63 -0.06 25.96
N PRO A 109 -10.40 -0.61 27.17
CA PRO A 109 -9.39 -1.63 27.53
C PRO A 109 -9.62 -2.99 26.84
N GLU A 110 -8.54 -3.65 26.40
CA GLU A 110 -8.59 -4.82 25.52
C GLU A 110 -9.35 -6.00 26.17
N GLU A 111 -9.29 -6.13 27.50
CA GLU A 111 -9.84 -7.23 28.28
C GLU A 111 -11.36 -7.17 28.46
N LYS A 112 -11.98 -6.04 28.14
CA LYS A 112 -13.41 -5.78 28.39
C LYS A 112 -14.20 -5.46 27.13
N ASN A 113 -13.53 -5.25 26.01
CA ASN A 113 -14.16 -4.72 24.81
C ASN A 113 -13.83 -5.56 23.58
N HIS A 114 -14.47 -5.21 22.48
CA HIS A 114 -14.57 -6.03 21.29
C HIS A 114 -13.84 -5.43 20.09
N ILE A 115 -13.77 -6.22 19.05
CA ILE A 115 -13.37 -5.79 17.72
C ILE A 115 -14.61 -5.34 16.98
N TYR A 116 -14.48 -4.19 16.32
CA TYR A 116 -15.55 -3.62 15.54
C TYR A 116 -15.10 -3.36 14.11
N ILE A 117 -16.07 -3.36 13.21
CA ILE A 117 -15.92 -2.93 11.82
C ILE A 117 -16.91 -1.80 11.54
N LYS A 118 -16.51 -0.86 10.71
CA LYS A 118 -17.40 0.07 10.03
C LYS A 118 -17.23 -0.09 8.53
N HIS A 119 -18.32 0.12 7.80
CA HIS A 119 -18.33 0.01 6.35
C HIS A 119 -18.86 1.30 5.70
N SER A 120 -18.38 1.59 4.49
CA SER A 120 -18.83 2.66 3.63
C SER A 120 -19.05 2.09 2.24
N TYR A 121 -20.08 2.54 1.53
CA TYR A 121 -20.38 2.11 0.15
C TYR A 121 -20.19 3.24 -0.88
N ASP A 122 -19.63 4.38 -0.42
CA ASP A 122 -19.47 5.61 -1.20
C ASP A 122 -18.02 6.12 -1.18
N GLY A 123 -17.05 5.22 -1.11
CA GLY A 123 -15.63 5.54 -1.15
C GLY A 123 -15.13 6.29 0.09
N GLY A 124 -15.73 5.99 1.24
CA GLY A 124 -15.36 6.55 2.55
C GLY A 124 -15.98 7.90 2.87
N VAL A 125 -17.04 8.33 2.18
CA VAL A 125 -17.71 9.60 2.48
C VAL A 125 -18.61 9.47 3.71
N ASN A 126 -19.40 8.40 3.78
CA ASN A 126 -20.22 8.06 4.93
C ASN A 126 -19.90 6.66 5.43
N PHE A 127 -19.74 6.52 6.75
CA PHE A 127 -19.56 5.23 7.41
C PHE A 127 -20.80 4.84 8.22
N SER A 128 -21.08 3.55 8.24
CA SER A 128 -22.15 2.96 9.03
C SER A 128 -21.93 3.04 10.55
N ALA A 129 -22.94 2.58 11.29
CA ALA A 129 -22.75 2.23 12.69
C ALA A 129 -21.74 1.08 12.83
N ALA A 130 -21.11 0.98 13.99
CA ALA A 130 -20.11 -0.09 14.19
C ALA A 130 -20.80 -1.44 14.39
N ALA A 131 -20.42 -2.44 13.59
CA ALA A 131 -20.80 -3.82 13.78
C ALA A 131 -19.71 -4.55 14.60
N GLN A 132 -20.11 -5.36 15.57
CA GLN A 132 -19.19 -6.18 16.34
C GLN A 132 -18.77 -7.41 15.52
N VAL A 133 -17.47 -7.72 15.53
CA VAL A 133 -16.90 -8.84 14.75
C VAL A 133 -16.75 -10.10 15.59
N ASP A 134 -16.19 -9.97 16.81
CA ASP A 134 -15.92 -11.10 17.69
C ASP A 134 -17.14 -11.45 18.55
N SER A 135 -17.62 -12.69 18.44
CA SER A 135 -18.86 -13.13 19.10
C SER A 135 -18.68 -13.76 20.50
N GLU A 136 -17.44 -13.94 20.98
CA GLU A 136 -17.14 -14.70 22.21
C GLU A 136 -16.47 -13.84 23.30
N TYR A 137 -17.09 -13.81 24.49
CA TYR A 137 -16.69 -12.97 25.63
C TYR A 137 -15.65 -13.60 26.57
N ASN A 138 -15.17 -14.80 26.25
CA ASN A 138 -14.25 -15.55 27.09
C ASN A 138 -12.78 -15.35 26.73
N TYR A 139 -12.49 -14.64 25.64
CA TYR A 139 -11.15 -14.36 25.16
C TYR A 139 -10.85 -12.87 25.19
N ILE A 140 -9.57 -12.54 25.30
CA ILE A 140 -9.04 -11.23 24.92
C ILE A 140 -8.80 -11.29 23.41
N THR A 141 -9.42 -10.38 22.66
CA THR A 141 -9.26 -10.28 21.20
C THR A 141 -8.31 -9.16 20.82
N ARG A 142 -7.41 -9.38 19.85
CA ARG A 142 -6.36 -8.42 19.46
C ARG A 142 -6.07 -8.42 17.96
N PHE A 143 -5.44 -7.34 17.50
CA PHE A 143 -4.87 -7.21 16.16
C PHE A 143 -5.84 -7.56 15.01
N PRO A 144 -7.00 -6.90 14.93
CA PRO A 144 -7.87 -7.08 13.78
C PRO A 144 -7.19 -6.61 12.50
N THR A 145 -7.31 -7.41 11.45
CA THR A 145 -7.01 -7.02 10.07
C THR A 145 -8.13 -7.46 9.17
N VAL A 146 -8.31 -6.77 8.04
CA VAL A 146 -9.45 -6.99 7.15
C VAL A 146 -9.00 -7.14 5.70
N THR A 147 -9.65 -8.06 4.99
CA THR A 147 -9.62 -8.18 3.52
C THR A 147 -11.04 -8.43 3.02
N THR A 148 -11.25 -8.47 1.71
CA THR A 148 -12.53 -8.85 1.12
C THR A 148 -12.43 -10.13 0.32
N ASP A 149 -13.57 -10.79 0.10
CA ASP A 149 -13.73 -11.76 -0.98
C ASP A 149 -13.91 -11.07 -2.35
N GLU A 150 -14.11 -11.87 -3.40
CA GLU A 150 -14.33 -11.39 -4.77
C GLU A 150 -15.67 -10.66 -4.96
N ASN A 151 -16.63 -10.84 -4.05
CA ASN A 151 -17.92 -10.15 -4.07
C ASN A 151 -17.91 -8.87 -3.20
N GLY A 152 -16.79 -8.58 -2.54
CA GLY A 152 -16.64 -7.45 -1.64
C GLY A 152 -17.10 -7.70 -0.21
N ASN A 153 -17.45 -8.92 0.19
CA ASN A 153 -17.77 -9.19 1.60
C ASN A 153 -16.50 -9.23 2.45
N PRO A 154 -16.52 -8.71 3.69
CA PRO A 154 -15.33 -8.66 4.52
C PRO A 154 -15.01 -9.99 5.20
N PHE A 155 -13.72 -10.33 5.21
CA PHE A 155 -13.11 -11.30 6.12
C PHE A 155 -12.24 -10.55 7.11
N VAL A 156 -12.48 -10.78 8.40
CA VAL A 156 -11.70 -10.16 9.47
C VAL A 156 -10.95 -11.26 10.22
N THR A 157 -9.63 -11.15 10.28
CA THR A 157 -8.82 -12.01 11.15
C THR A 157 -8.38 -11.26 12.39
N TYR A 158 -8.34 -11.96 13.51
CA TYR A 158 -7.89 -11.43 14.78
C TYR A 158 -7.36 -12.54 15.68
N MET A 159 -6.56 -12.14 16.66
CA MET A 159 -6.04 -13.04 17.68
C MET A 159 -7.08 -13.22 18.77
N LYS A 160 -7.26 -14.46 19.23
CA LYS A 160 -7.87 -14.80 20.52
C LYS A 160 -6.77 -15.26 21.47
N VAL A 161 -6.85 -14.78 22.70
CA VAL A 161 -5.95 -15.17 23.80
C VAL A 161 -6.80 -15.42 25.04
N ASP A 162 -6.43 -16.41 25.85
CA ASP A 162 -7.09 -16.63 27.12
C ASP A 162 -6.92 -15.42 28.05
N LYS A 163 -7.81 -15.25 29.03
CA LYS A 163 -7.76 -14.10 29.97
C LYS A 163 -6.46 -14.02 30.81
N GLY A 164 -5.65 -15.07 30.81
CA GLY A 164 -4.29 -15.11 31.38
C GLY A 164 -3.17 -14.73 30.40
N TYR A 165 -3.48 -14.26 29.19
CA TYR A 165 -2.53 -14.02 28.10
C TYR A 165 -1.83 -15.30 27.58
N ASP A 166 -2.48 -16.45 27.73
CA ASP A 166 -2.01 -17.75 27.25
C ASP A 166 -2.79 -18.24 26.02
N ASN A 167 -2.29 -19.31 25.38
CA ASN A 167 -2.94 -20.00 24.27
C ASN A 167 -3.36 -19.08 23.11
N ALA A 168 -2.48 -18.15 22.73
CA ALA A 168 -2.72 -17.27 21.58
C ALA A 168 -2.91 -18.07 20.30
N HIS A 169 -3.98 -17.77 19.57
CA HIS A 169 -4.31 -18.34 18.28
C HIS A 169 -5.06 -17.31 17.42
N TYR A 170 -4.98 -17.46 16.11
CA TYR A 170 -5.69 -16.61 15.16
C TYR A 170 -6.93 -17.29 14.62
N VAL A 171 -7.99 -16.49 14.49
CA VAL A 171 -9.27 -16.89 13.92
C VAL A 171 -9.65 -15.97 12.77
N VAL A 172 -10.61 -16.41 11.96
CA VAL A 172 -11.22 -15.61 10.89
C VAL A 172 -12.73 -15.58 11.07
N ALA A 173 -13.30 -14.39 11.15
CA ALA A 173 -14.72 -14.14 11.05
C ALA A 173 -15.06 -13.69 9.63
N ARG A 174 -16.20 -14.14 9.11
CA ARG A 174 -16.69 -13.76 7.77
C ARG A 174 -18.05 -13.10 7.88
N SER A 175 -18.35 -12.23 6.94
CA SER A 175 -19.69 -11.73 6.64
C SER A 175 -20.10 -12.19 5.24
N ASP A 176 -21.39 -12.32 5.00
CA ASP A 176 -22.00 -12.45 3.67
C ASP A 176 -23.07 -11.37 3.40
N ASP A 177 -23.13 -10.38 4.28
CA ASP A 177 -24.05 -9.25 4.27
C ASP A 177 -23.29 -7.92 4.29
N MET A 178 -22.14 -7.87 3.61
CA MET A 178 -21.33 -6.67 3.45
C MET A 178 -20.85 -6.03 4.77
N GLY A 179 -20.70 -6.83 5.83
CA GLY A 179 -20.16 -6.40 7.12
C GLY A 179 -21.21 -5.87 8.10
N GLU A 180 -22.49 -6.16 7.89
CA GLU A 180 -23.57 -5.88 8.84
C GLU A 180 -23.55 -6.88 10.01
N SER A 181 -23.27 -8.16 9.73
CA SER A 181 -23.13 -9.20 10.75
C SER A 181 -22.03 -10.20 10.40
N PHE A 182 -21.61 -10.99 11.40
CA PHE A 182 -20.54 -11.98 11.24
C PHE A 182 -21.00 -13.37 11.68
N PHE A 183 -20.60 -14.37 10.91
CA PHE A 183 -20.62 -15.76 11.36
C PHE A 183 -19.67 -15.94 12.54
N LYS A 184 -19.91 -17.02 13.31
CA LYS A 184 -18.93 -17.47 14.31
C LYS A 184 -17.56 -17.64 13.65
N ASP A 185 -16.53 -17.11 14.30
CA ASP A 185 -15.16 -17.22 13.82
C ASP A 185 -14.66 -18.67 13.76
N THR A 186 -13.71 -18.90 12.86
CA THR A 186 -13.09 -20.20 12.63
C THR A 186 -11.60 -20.14 12.94
N LEU A 187 -11.09 -21.13 13.68
CA LEU A 187 -9.66 -21.27 13.97
C LEU A 187 -8.86 -21.41 12.68
N ALA A 188 -7.88 -20.53 12.48
CA ALA A 188 -7.10 -20.43 11.26
C ALA A 188 -5.61 -20.71 11.46
N SER A 189 -5.07 -20.51 12.66
CA SER A 189 -3.69 -20.89 13.00
C SER A 189 -3.59 -22.33 13.51
N ILE A 190 -4.02 -23.30 12.70
CA ILE A 190 -3.93 -24.72 13.05
C ILE A 190 -2.59 -25.33 12.62
N ASN A 191 -2.26 -26.52 13.16
CA ASN A 191 -1.22 -27.41 12.63
C ASN A 191 0.18 -26.79 12.45
N SER A 192 0.51 -25.70 13.16
CA SER A 192 1.85 -25.10 13.17
C SER A 192 2.75 -25.60 14.30
N GLY A 193 2.37 -26.70 14.96
CA GLY A 193 3.13 -27.35 16.02
C GLY A 193 2.79 -26.86 17.43
N ASP A 194 3.21 -25.64 17.77
CA ASP A 194 3.07 -25.02 19.10
C ASP A 194 2.12 -23.81 19.01
N LYS A 195 2.36 -22.74 19.78
CA LYS A 195 1.52 -21.55 19.86
C LYS A 195 1.95 -20.42 18.91
N VAL A 196 0.99 -19.55 18.59
CA VAL A 196 1.23 -18.29 17.87
C VAL A 196 2.08 -17.32 18.71
N CYS A 197 2.86 -16.42 18.10
CA CYS A 197 3.34 -15.24 18.86
C CYS A 197 2.16 -14.32 19.18
N ASP A 198 1.89 -14.16 20.46
CA ASP A 198 0.93 -13.23 21.05
C ASP A 198 1.23 -11.74 20.84
N CYS A 199 2.38 -11.44 20.23
CA CYS A 199 2.97 -10.11 20.14
C CYS A 199 2.89 -9.47 18.74
N SER A 200 2.57 -10.25 17.69
CA SER A 200 2.72 -9.84 16.29
C SER A 200 1.38 -9.90 15.60
N PRO A 201 0.96 -8.84 14.89
CA PRO A 201 -0.20 -8.91 14.01
C PRO A 201 -0.06 -10.01 12.94
N ALA A 202 -1.21 -10.42 12.40
CA ALA A 202 -1.32 -11.32 11.25
C ALA A 202 -1.81 -10.53 10.04
N ALA A 203 -1.80 -11.17 8.87
CA ALA A 203 -2.48 -10.69 7.67
C ALA A 203 -3.30 -11.83 7.08
N LEU A 204 -4.47 -11.52 6.52
CA LEU A 204 -5.27 -12.47 5.75
C LEU A 204 -5.27 -12.04 4.28
N VAL A 205 -4.86 -12.94 3.39
CA VAL A 205 -4.93 -12.72 1.95
C VAL A 205 -5.96 -13.67 1.35
N ALA A 206 -6.78 -13.16 0.42
CA ALA A 206 -7.84 -13.94 -0.22
C ALA A 206 -7.85 -13.70 -1.73
N SER A 207 -8.09 -14.77 -2.50
CA SER A 207 -8.26 -14.73 -3.96
C SER A 207 -9.07 -15.96 -4.40
N GLY A 208 -10.19 -15.77 -5.08
CA GLY A 208 -11.12 -16.86 -5.38
C GLY A 208 -11.56 -17.58 -4.11
N SER A 209 -11.46 -18.91 -4.13
CA SER A 209 -11.73 -19.75 -2.97
C SER A 209 -10.55 -19.86 -1.99
N ALA A 210 -9.36 -19.39 -2.37
CA ALA A 210 -8.17 -19.46 -1.55
C ALA A 210 -8.15 -18.35 -0.50
N GLY A 211 -7.84 -18.71 0.74
CA GLY A 211 -7.58 -17.79 1.84
C GLY A 211 -6.38 -18.25 2.63
N VAL A 212 -5.41 -17.37 2.87
CA VAL A 212 -4.21 -17.71 3.64
C VAL A 212 -4.01 -16.71 4.76
N LEU A 213 -4.08 -17.20 6.00
CA LEU A 213 -3.71 -16.45 7.19
C LEU A 213 -2.20 -16.52 7.38
N LEU A 214 -1.52 -15.39 7.27
CA LEU A 214 -0.10 -15.22 7.52
C LEU A 214 0.13 -14.78 8.96
N TYR A 215 0.89 -15.55 9.74
CA TYR A 215 1.18 -15.22 11.13
C TYR A 215 2.57 -15.67 11.56
N ARG A 216 3.13 -14.99 12.57
CA ARG A 216 4.35 -15.45 13.23
C ARG A 216 4.01 -16.51 14.27
N ASN A 217 4.62 -17.66 14.13
CA ASN A 217 4.50 -18.76 15.08
C ASN A 217 5.57 -18.71 16.17
N ASN A 218 5.44 -19.54 17.21
CA ASN A 218 6.44 -19.74 18.25
C ASN A 218 6.59 -21.23 18.56
N LEU A 219 7.49 -21.90 17.86
CA LEU A 219 7.77 -23.31 18.08
C LEU A 219 9.05 -23.46 18.91
N GLY A 220 8.92 -23.57 20.23
CA GLY A 220 10.09 -23.70 21.12
C GLY A 220 11.10 -22.55 20.99
N GLY A 221 10.62 -21.32 20.73
CA GLY A 221 11.45 -20.14 20.49
C GLY A 221 11.70 -19.81 19.01
N LEU A 222 11.41 -20.74 18.10
CA LEU A 222 11.50 -20.53 16.66
C LEU A 222 10.34 -19.64 16.16
N ARG A 223 10.68 -18.45 15.64
CA ARG A 223 9.74 -17.37 15.27
C ARG A 223 9.49 -17.26 13.76
N ASN A 224 9.36 -18.41 13.09
CA ASN A 224 9.07 -18.47 11.66
C ASN A 224 7.64 -18.03 11.33
N ILE A 225 7.44 -17.61 10.08
CA ILE A 225 6.12 -17.33 9.52
C ILE A 225 5.43 -18.60 9.02
N TRP A 226 4.15 -18.71 9.33
CA TRP A 226 3.25 -19.80 8.94
C TRP A 226 2.01 -19.26 8.25
N GLY A 227 1.39 -20.13 7.45
CA GLY A 227 0.21 -19.90 6.65
C GLY A 227 -0.89 -20.89 6.99
N GLY A 228 -1.98 -20.44 7.61
CA GLY A 228 -3.21 -21.24 7.69
C GLY A 228 -3.94 -21.18 6.36
N VAL A 229 -4.21 -22.31 5.71
CA VAL A 229 -4.77 -22.36 4.35
C VAL A 229 -6.22 -22.83 4.32
N SER A 230 -7.05 -22.05 3.63
CA SER A 230 -8.43 -22.35 3.27
C SER A 230 -8.58 -22.39 1.76
N ASN A 231 -9.36 -23.36 1.25
CA ASN A 231 -9.68 -23.52 -0.17
C ASN A 231 -11.19 -23.39 -0.44
N ASN A 232 -11.95 -22.86 0.53
CA ASN A 232 -13.41 -22.75 0.48
C ASN A 232 -13.93 -21.37 0.94
N GLY A 233 -13.18 -20.31 0.64
CA GLY A 233 -13.57 -18.92 0.94
C GLY A 233 -13.51 -18.62 2.44
N CYS A 234 -12.41 -19.03 3.09
CA CYS A 234 -12.15 -18.87 4.53
C CYS A 234 -13.19 -19.52 5.46
N LYS A 235 -14.04 -20.45 4.98
CA LYS A 235 -15.04 -21.13 5.82
C LYS A 235 -14.40 -22.11 6.79
N THR A 236 -13.35 -22.81 6.34
CA THR A 236 -12.56 -23.71 7.18
C THR A 236 -11.09 -23.63 6.80
N PHE A 237 -10.20 -23.77 7.78
CA PHE A 237 -8.77 -23.92 7.59
C PHE A 237 -8.40 -25.33 8.01
N ASN A 238 -7.89 -26.12 7.06
CA ASN A 238 -7.61 -27.55 7.27
C ASN A 238 -6.14 -27.91 7.02
N ASN A 239 -5.34 -26.95 6.57
CA ASN A 239 -3.94 -27.13 6.26
C ASN A 239 -3.11 -25.96 6.78
N ALA A 240 -1.83 -26.20 7.04
CA ALA A 240 -0.87 -25.19 7.43
C ALA A 240 0.42 -25.36 6.64
N LEU A 241 0.98 -24.25 6.18
CA LEU A 241 2.23 -24.23 5.41
C LEU A 241 3.24 -23.34 6.11
N ARG A 242 4.48 -23.80 6.19
CA ARG A 242 5.60 -22.94 6.58
C ARG A 242 5.92 -22.01 5.42
N ILE A 243 5.98 -20.70 5.67
CA ILE A 243 6.15 -19.64 4.65
C ILE A 243 7.56 -19.04 4.69
N ASP A 244 8.34 -19.42 5.69
CA ASP A 244 9.63 -18.84 6.00
C ASP A 244 10.67 -19.93 6.29
N SER A 245 11.81 -19.90 5.59
CA SER A 245 12.92 -20.85 5.76
C SER A 245 14.12 -20.28 6.55
N THR A 246 13.98 -19.13 7.22
CA THR A 246 15.09 -18.42 7.87
C THR A 246 15.45 -18.98 9.25
N ASP A 247 14.53 -19.67 9.93
CA ASP A 247 14.75 -20.28 11.24
C ASP A 247 15.18 -19.27 12.33
N TYR A 248 14.45 -18.16 12.40
CA TYR A 248 14.74 -17.07 13.33
C TYR A 248 14.47 -17.45 14.79
N VAL A 249 15.47 -17.35 15.66
CA VAL A 249 15.35 -17.57 17.12
C VAL A 249 15.77 -16.31 17.88
N PRO A 250 14.88 -15.31 18.03
CA PRO A 250 15.19 -14.10 18.80
C PRO A 250 15.09 -14.29 20.31
N SER A 251 15.85 -13.49 21.06
CA SER A 251 15.67 -13.33 22.50
C SER A 251 14.38 -12.58 22.87
N THR A 252 13.85 -11.73 22.00
CA THR A 252 12.56 -11.03 22.17
C THR A 252 11.89 -10.85 20.82
N CYS A 253 10.58 -11.09 20.75
CA CYS A 253 9.88 -11.04 19.48
C CYS A 253 9.75 -9.59 18.96
N PRO A 254 10.03 -9.32 17.66
CA PRO A 254 10.07 -7.95 17.13
C PRO A 254 8.71 -7.28 16.90
N ALA A 255 7.59 -7.92 17.26
CA ALA A 255 6.23 -7.41 17.05
C ALA A 255 5.94 -6.96 15.59
N SER A 256 6.53 -7.63 14.59
CA SER A 256 6.39 -7.23 13.16
C SER A 256 5.62 -8.27 12.36
N GLY A 257 4.32 -8.10 12.13
CA GLY A 257 3.54 -9.05 11.33
C GLY A 257 4.06 -9.28 9.91
N PRO A 258 3.81 -10.46 9.30
CA PRO A 258 3.98 -10.67 7.87
C PRO A 258 2.86 -9.98 7.07
N ASP A 259 3.05 -9.84 5.76
CA ASP A 259 2.03 -9.40 4.81
C ASP A 259 2.17 -10.19 3.50
N GLY A 260 1.18 -10.13 2.60
CA GLY A 260 1.26 -10.90 1.35
C GLY A 260 0.26 -10.51 0.27
N VAL A 261 0.44 -11.15 -0.89
CA VAL A 261 -0.50 -11.12 -2.02
C VAL A 261 -0.55 -12.50 -2.68
N ILE A 262 -1.70 -12.85 -3.28
CA ILE A 262 -1.85 -14.05 -4.10
C ILE A 262 -1.90 -13.63 -5.57
N VAL A 263 -1.07 -14.25 -6.41
CA VAL A 263 -1.11 -14.10 -7.87
C VAL A 263 -1.16 -15.48 -8.51
N GLY A 264 -2.30 -15.81 -9.11
CA GLY A 264 -2.57 -17.17 -9.59
C GLY A 264 -2.55 -18.17 -8.43
N ASP A 265 -1.75 -19.22 -8.55
CA ASP A 265 -1.55 -20.25 -7.50
C ASP A 265 -0.43 -19.89 -6.51
N THR A 266 0.26 -18.76 -6.69
CA THR A 266 1.44 -18.42 -5.87
C THR A 266 1.10 -17.37 -4.81
N LEU A 267 1.37 -17.72 -3.57
CA LEU A 267 1.46 -16.79 -2.45
C LEU A 267 2.83 -16.13 -2.45
N TYR A 268 2.85 -14.80 -2.45
CA TYR A 268 4.02 -13.98 -2.20
C TYR A 268 3.87 -13.36 -0.81
N SER A 269 4.82 -13.61 0.09
CA SER A 269 4.76 -13.10 1.46
C SER A 269 6.02 -12.34 1.82
N VAL A 270 5.85 -11.21 2.51
CA VAL A 270 6.94 -10.39 3.04
C VAL A 270 6.95 -10.44 4.56
N TYR A 271 8.14 -10.50 5.13
CA TYR A 271 8.32 -10.59 6.58
C TYR A 271 9.72 -10.19 7.01
N MET A 272 9.86 -9.82 8.27
CA MET A 272 11.16 -9.54 8.89
C MET A 272 11.67 -10.79 9.62
N SER A 273 12.96 -11.08 9.43
CA SER A 273 13.70 -12.13 10.13
C SER A 273 15.12 -11.67 10.46
N GLY A 274 15.62 -12.10 11.62
CA GLY A 274 16.96 -11.78 12.14
C GLY A 274 17.92 -12.96 12.17
N SER A 275 17.70 -13.99 11.34
CA SER A 275 18.51 -15.24 11.38
C SER A 275 19.98 -15.08 10.95
N ASN A 276 20.34 -13.99 10.26
CA ASN A 276 21.66 -13.76 9.67
C ASN A 276 22.41 -12.60 10.33
N ASP A 277 22.35 -12.47 11.66
CA ASP A 277 22.90 -11.39 12.51
C ASP A 277 22.34 -9.97 12.24
N ASN A 278 21.73 -9.73 11.08
CA ASN A 278 20.98 -8.53 10.74
C ASN A 278 19.48 -8.85 10.68
N SER A 279 18.64 -7.92 11.15
CA SER A 279 17.21 -7.98 10.88
C SER A 279 16.95 -7.51 9.46
N LEU A 280 16.55 -8.41 8.57
CA LEU A 280 16.29 -8.13 7.16
C LEU A 280 14.84 -8.45 6.80
N VAL A 281 14.37 -7.82 5.72
CA VAL A 281 13.10 -8.10 5.07
C VAL A 281 13.31 -9.16 3.99
N TYR A 282 12.51 -10.20 4.06
CA TYR A 282 12.50 -11.31 3.13
C TYR A 282 11.21 -11.31 2.32
N LEU A 283 11.31 -11.83 1.11
CA LEU A 283 10.20 -12.25 0.27
C LEU A 283 10.25 -13.77 0.15
N SER A 284 9.13 -14.43 0.43
CA SER A 284 8.93 -15.82 0.06
C SER A 284 7.91 -15.98 -1.06
N LYS A 285 8.07 -17.07 -1.82
CA LYS A 285 7.13 -17.53 -2.84
C LYS A 285 6.74 -18.98 -2.52
N LEU A 286 5.46 -19.26 -2.50
CA LEU A 286 4.90 -20.57 -2.19
C LEU A 286 3.73 -20.89 -3.13
N SER A 287 3.82 -22.00 -3.86
CA SER A 287 2.65 -22.54 -4.58
C SER A 287 1.66 -23.14 -3.59
N LEU A 288 0.39 -22.80 -3.71
CA LEU A 288 -0.68 -23.28 -2.83
C LEU A 288 -1.10 -24.71 -3.19
N SER A 289 -1.06 -25.07 -4.47
CA SER A 289 -1.41 -26.41 -4.95
C SER A 289 -0.28 -27.43 -4.77
N TYR A 290 0.98 -27.02 -5.01
CA TYR A 290 2.16 -27.87 -4.92
C TYR A 290 3.25 -27.17 -4.09
N PRO A 291 3.17 -27.25 -2.74
CA PRO A 291 4.01 -26.47 -1.84
C PRO A 291 5.51 -26.60 -2.15
N SER A 292 6.04 -25.58 -2.80
CA SER A 292 7.45 -25.36 -3.03
C SER A 292 7.78 -23.96 -2.52
N LEU A 293 8.56 -23.92 -1.43
CA LEU A 293 8.94 -22.68 -0.77
C LEU A 293 10.29 -22.19 -1.31
N THR A 294 10.32 -20.92 -1.70
CA THR A 294 11.57 -20.19 -1.90
C THR A 294 11.55 -18.91 -1.08
N THR A 295 12.69 -18.54 -0.50
CA THR A 295 12.86 -17.33 0.31
C THR A 295 14.09 -16.57 -0.17
N SER A 296 14.01 -15.24 -0.25
CA SER A 296 15.16 -14.40 -0.54
C SER A 296 15.04 -13.04 0.17
N GLU A 297 16.17 -12.47 0.57
CA GLU A 297 16.25 -11.09 1.08
C GLU A 297 15.79 -10.11 -0.01
N VAL A 298 14.93 -9.14 0.32
CA VAL A 298 14.42 -8.16 -0.67
C VAL A 298 15.57 -7.30 -1.22
N THR A 299 16.46 -6.82 -0.34
CA THR A 299 17.58 -5.96 -0.73
C THR A 299 18.83 -6.73 -1.18
N GLY A 300 18.88 -8.04 -0.93
CA GLY A 300 20.13 -8.81 -1.00
C GLY A 300 21.14 -8.38 0.07
N ALA A 301 22.35 -8.90 -0.05
CA ALA A 301 23.45 -8.66 0.89
C ALA A 301 24.00 -7.22 0.71
N ILE A 302 23.44 -6.27 1.46
CA ILE A 302 23.94 -4.90 1.52
C ILE A 302 24.78 -4.75 2.79
N THR A 303 26.06 -4.42 2.62
CA THR A 303 26.97 -4.13 3.74
C THR A 303 26.49 -2.89 4.50
N GLY A 304 26.37 -2.98 5.83
CA GLY A 304 26.06 -1.83 6.69
C GLY A 304 24.59 -1.46 6.82
N VAL A 305 23.66 -2.34 6.42
CA VAL A 305 22.23 -2.21 6.76
C VAL A 305 21.93 -3.05 8.00
N PRO A 306 21.85 -2.45 9.21
CA PRO A 306 21.79 -3.24 10.44
C PRO A 306 20.38 -3.73 10.79
N LYS A 307 19.33 -3.06 10.29
CA LYS A 307 17.95 -3.30 10.74
C LYS A 307 16.90 -2.84 9.73
N GLN A 308 16.09 -3.77 9.26
CA GLN A 308 14.87 -3.55 8.49
C GLN A 308 13.67 -4.10 9.27
N ASN A 309 12.50 -3.49 9.14
CA ASN A 309 11.30 -3.94 9.84
C ASN A 309 9.98 -3.51 9.18
N TYR A 310 8.86 -4.06 9.69
CA TYR A 310 7.49 -3.73 9.29
C TYR A 310 7.25 -3.76 7.77
N PRO A 311 7.62 -4.85 7.07
CA PRO A 311 7.40 -4.92 5.63
C PRO A 311 5.91 -5.05 5.30
N ARG A 312 5.47 -4.34 4.25
CA ARG A 312 4.14 -4.42 3.66
C ARG A 312 4.24 -4.60 2.16
N ILE A 313 3.27 -5.29 1.56
CA ILE A 313 3.26 -5.55 0.11
C ILE A 313 1.88 -5.26 -0.47
N SER A 314 1.86 -4.66 -1.65
CA SER A 314 0.65 -4.46 -2.44
C SER A 314 0.91 -4.83 -3.89
N GLY A 315 -0.09 -5.41 -4.55
CA GLY A 315 0.03 -5.93 -5.91
C GLY A 315 -1.21 -5.62 -6.75
N ILE A 316 -0.99 -5.45 -8.05
CA ILE A 316 -2.04 -5.33 -9.07
C ILE A 316 -1.63 -6.14 -10.31
N GLY A 317 -2.38 -7.21 -10.60
CA GLY A 317 -1.99 -8.19 -11.59
C GLY A 317 -0.62 -8.80 -11.25
N SER A 318 0.35 -8.64 -12.14
CA SER A 318 1.74 -9.10 -11.93
C SER A 318 2.63 -8.07 -11.24
N ALA A 319 2.25 -6.80 -11.19
CA ALA A 319 3.08 -5.75 -10.61
C ALA A 319 2.89 -5.68 -9.10
N ALA A 320 3.95 -5.30 -8.37
CA ALA A 320 3.88 -5.16 -6.92
C ALA A 320 4.93 -4.18 -6.37
N GLY A 321 4.62 -3.62 -5.20
CA GLY A 321 5.54 -2.84 -4.39
C GLY A 321 5.68 -3.42 -2.99
N ILE A 322 6.89 -3.45 -2.46
CA ILE A 322 7.21 -3.79 -1.07
C ILE A 322 7.77 -2.55 -0.40
N VAL A 323 7.16 -2.13 0.71
CA VAL A 323 7.66 -1.04 1.56
C VAL A 323 8.14 -1.60 2.91
N TRP A 324 9.17 -1.00 3.49
CA TRP A 324 9.64 -1.32 4.85
C TRP A 324 10.34 -0.12 5.48
N THR A 325 10.57 -0.19 6.79
CA THR A 325 11.45 0.77 7.47
C THR A 325 12.86 0.19 7.60
N GLN A 326 13.88 1.04 7.49
CA GLN A 326 15.27 0.63 7.57
C GLN A 326 16.10 1.64 8.36
N SER A 327 16.99 1.16 9.23
CA SER A 327 17.97 2.02 9.88
C SER A 327 19.09 2.43 8.91
N SER A 328 19.38 3.73 8.85
CA SER A 328 20.41 4.33 7.99
C SER A 328 21.05 5.52 8.71
N GLY A 329 22.37 5.49 8.95
CA GLY A 329 23.10 6.63 9.52
C GLY A 329 22.61 7.14 10.89
N GLY A 330 22.05 6.25 11.74
CA GLY A 330 21.46 6.62 13.03
C GLY A 330 19.99 7.07 12.97
N ASN A 331 19.43 7.16 11.77
CA ASN A 331 18.03 7.48 11.47
C ASN A 331 17.28 6.22 11.00
N ASN A 332 15.96 6.34 10.79
CA ASN A 332 15.14 5.34 10.11
C ASN A 332 14.54 5.95 8.83
N ILE A 333 14.70 5.27 7.71
CA ILE A 333 14.18 5.65 6.40
C ILE A 333 13.02 4.74 6.00
N VAL A 334 12.19 5.20 5.07
CA VAL A 334 11.19 4.36 4.39
C VAL A 334 11.76 3.95 3.04
N CYS A 335 11.90 2.64 2.85
CA CYS A 335 12.41 2.05 1.61
C CYS A 335 11.29 1.44 0.79
N LEU A 336 11.43 1.44 -0.52
CA LEU A 336 10.50 0.80 -1.45
C LEU A 336 11.22 -0.01 -2.53
N ALA A 337 10.80 -1.24 -2.75
CA ALA A 337 11.17 -2.03 -3.92
C ALA A 337 9.93 -2.27 -4.80
N VAL A 338 10.10 -2.20 -6.12
CA VAL A 338 9.00 -2.38 -7.09
C VAL A 338 9.39 -3.38 -8.16
N THR A 339 8.41 -4.18 -8.57
CA THR A 339 8.49 -5.04 -9.75
C THR A 339 7.27 -4.86 -10.62
N ASP A 340 7.45 -4.97 -11.93
CA ASP A 340 6.36 -5.05 -12.91
C ASP A 340 5.84 -6.49 -13.08
N ASP A 341 6.56 -7.46 -12.53
CA ASP A 341 6.25 -8.88 -12.63
C ASP A 341 6.85 -9.68 -11.46
N LEU A 342 5.99 -10.03 -10.50
CA LEU A 342 6.29 -10.83 -9.32
C LEU A 342 6.93 -12.19 -9.65
N THR A 343 6.64 -12.76 -10.82
CA THR A 343 7.22 -14.06 -11.21
C THR A 343 8.74 -13.93 -11.40
N ARG A 344 9.21 -12.79 -11.94
CA ARG A 344 10.64 -12.43 -12.07
C ARG A 344 11.28 -12.01 -10.75
N GLY A 345 10.47 -11.75 -9.71
CA GLY A 345 10.93 -11.27 -8.40
C GLY A 345 11.19 -9.77 -8.38
N PHE A 346 11.79 -9.30 -7.28
CA PHE A 346 12.17 -7.89 -7.11
C PHE A 346 13.64 -7.68 -7.45
N PRO A 347 13.98 -6.51 -8.03
CA PRO A 347 15.37 -6.13 -8.16
C PRO A 347 15.98 -5.98 -6.76
N LYS A 348 17.27 -6.34 -6.59
CA LYS A 348 18.00 -6.23 -5.32
C LYS A 348 18.47 -4.78 -5.06
N VAL A 349 17.59 -3.83 -5.32
CA VAL A 349 17.77 -2.40 -5.07
C VAL A 349 16.44 -1.83 -4.55
N TYR A 350 16.52 -0.69 -3.88
CA TYR A 350 15.37 0.00 -3.34
C TYR A 350 15.49 1.50 -3.56
N ASP A 351 14.35 2.17 -3.49
CA ASP A 351 14.24 3.62 -3.48
C ASP A 351 14.02 4.11 -2.04
N THR A 352 14.48 5.33 -1.74
CA THR A 352 14.27 5.99 -0.45
C THR A 352 13.09 6.94 -0.57
N VAL A 353 11.94 6.55 -0.01
CA VAL A 353 10.70 7.33 -0.06
C VAL A 353 10.77 8.53 0.88
N ALA A 354 11.34 8.33 2.07
CA ALA A 354 11.44 9.33 3.13
C ALA A 354 12.63 9.04 4.07
N GLU A 355 13.18 10.08 4.68
CA GLU A 355 14.29 10.00 5.64
C GLU A 355 13.95 10.75 6.94
N GLY A 356 14.45 10.25 8.08
CA GLY A 356 14.30 10.89 9.39
C GLY A 356 14.04 9.86 10.49
N VAL A 357 12.94 10.02 11.23
CA VAL A 357 12.53 9.05 12.27
C VAL A 357 11.21 8.41 11.86
N MET A 358 11.29 7.43 10.97
CA MET A 358 10.14 6.73 10.41
C MET A 358 9.92 5.40 11.13
N LEU A 359 8.70 5.18 11.65
CA LEU A 359 8.42 4.01 12.50
C LEU A 359 7.63 2.91 11.79
N ASN A 360 6.66 3.27 10.95
CA ASN A 360 5.86 2.33 10.16
C ASN A 360 5.48 2.94 8.81
N ALA A 361 5.16 2.09 7.84
CA ALA A 361 4.70 2.49 6.53
C ALA A 361 3.73 1.46 5.95
N ASP A 362 2.96 1.87 4.95
CA ASP A 362 2.12 0.99 4.16
C ASP A 362 2.11 1.44 2.69
N VAL A 363 1.78 0.51 1.79
CA VAL A 363 1.86 0.72 0.34
C VAL A 363 0.58 0.29 -0.35
N ALA A 364 0.17 1.06 -1.36
CA ALA A 364 -0.86 0.66 -2.31
C ALA A 364 -0.37 0.86 -3.75
N ILE A 365 -0.87 0.05 -4.68
CA ILE A 365 -0.54 0.15 -6.09
C ILE A 365 -1.83 0.09 -6.93
N GLY A 366 -1.96 0.98 -7.90
CA GLY A 366 -3.15 1.06 -8.73
C GLY A 366 -3.14 2.28 -9.62
N GLY A 367 -3.83 2.19 -10.76
CA GLY A 367 -3.89 3.27 -11.74
C GLY A 367 -2.51 3.83 -12.08
N GLY A 368 -1.54 2.99 -12.44
CA GLY A 368 -0.18 3.42 -12.84
C GLY A 368 0.68 4.09 -11.76
N PHE A 369 0.17 4.21 -10.53
CA PHE A 369 0.85 4.82 -9.40
C PHE A 369 1.12 3.83 -8.29
N ILE A 370 2.19 4.11 -7.54
CA ILE A 370 2.46 3.53 -6.25
C ILE A 370 2.33 4.61 -5.20
N TYR A 371 1.64 4.28 -4.11
CA TYR A 371 1.29 5.19 -3.04
C TYR A 371 1.92 4.66 -1.76
N VAL A 372 2.64 5.51 -1.04
CA VAL A 372 3.27 5.14 0.23
C VAL A 372 2.82 6.13 1.29
N VAL A 373 2.36 5.60 2.41
CA VAL A 373 2.08 6.37 3.63
C VAL A 373 3.01 5.94 4.73
N TRP A 374 3.38 6.85 5.63
CA TRP A 374 4.25 6.51 6.75
C TRP A 374 4.01 7.37 7.97
N GLU A 375 4.43 6.80 9.10
CA GLU A 375 4.44 7.42 10.42
C GLU A 375 5.72 8.25 10.56
N ASP A 376 5.60 9.57 10.45
CA ASP A 376 6.71 10.50 10.62
C ASP A 376 6.74 11.05 12.05
N GLN A 377 7.77 10.71 12.81
CA GLN A 377 7.93 11.18 14.19
C GLN A 377 8.49 12.61 14.28
N VAL A 378 9.08 13.13 13.21
CA VAL A 378 9.60 14.51 13.18
C VAL A 378 8.43 15.49 13.12
N THR A 379 7.51 15.26 12.18
CA THR A 379 6.31 16.11 12.03
C THR A 379 5.15 15.69 12.94
N ARG A 380 5.16 14.45 13.45
CA ARG A 380 4.06 13.80 14.17
C ARG A 380 2.78 13.70 13.36
N SER A 381 2.93 13.55 12.04
CA SER A 381 1.83 13.40 11.07
C SER A 381 1.96 12.09 10.32
N VAL A 382 0.83 11.58 9.81
CA VAL A 382 0.88 10.64 8.69
C VAL A 382 1.29 11.42 7.45
N MET A 383 2.34 10.96 6.81
CA MET A 383 2.84 11.54 5.57
C MET A 383 2.53 10.61 4.41
N TYR A 384 2.44 11.19 3.22
CA TYR A 384 2.05 10.52 1.99
C TYR A 384 2.94 10.96 0.84
N ARG A 385 3.27 10.01 -0.03
CA ARG A 385 3.94 10.27 -1.30
C ARG A 385 3.44 9.26 -2.32
N ARG A 386 3.20 9.72 -3.55
CA ARG A 386 2.93 8.84 -4.69
C ARG A 386 3.96 9.04 -5.78
N GLY A 387 4.17 8.00 -6.55
CA GLY A 387 5.06 8.03 -7.71
C GLY A 387 4.51 7.20 -8.85
N VAL A 388 4.88 7.56 -10.06
CA VAL A 388 4.55 6.78 -11.26
C VAL A 388 5.45 5.54 -11.26
N TYR A 389 4.84 4.35 -11.22
CA TYR A 389 5.60 3.10 -11.39
C TYR A 389 5.44 2.62 -12.84
N TYR A 390 6.56 2.51 -13.54
CA TYR A 390 6.55 2.13 -14.94
C TYR A 390 6.39 0.62 -15.08
N LYS A 391 5.30 0.16 -15.70
CA LYS A 391 5.25 -1.18 -16.30
C LYS A 391 6.06 -1.10 -17.60
N LYS A 392 7.20 -1.78 -17.71
CA LYS A 392 7.97 -1.87 -18.97
C LYS A 392 7.18 -2.72 -19.98
N ASN A 393 6.12 -2.17 -20.54
CA ASN A 393 5.47 -2.68 -21.73
C ASN A 393 5.60 -1.60 -22.79
N LYS A 394 6.47 -1.86 -23.79
CA LYS A 394 6.76 -1.05 -24.98
C LYS A 394 6.48 0.45 -24.80
N VAL A 395 7.53 1.25 -24.66
CA VAL A 395 7.51 2.56 -25.31
C VAL A 395 7.06 2.29 -26.74
N VAL A 396 5.79 2.57 -27.05
CA VAL A 396 5.40 2.78 -28.42
C VAL A 396 6.04 4.12 -28.71
N ASP A 397 7.15 4.08 -29.45
CA ASP A 397 7.84 5.28 -29.89
C ASP A 397 6.82 6.31 -30.37
N ASN A 398 6.86 7.50 -29.77
CA ASN A 398 6.15 8.69 -30.24
C ASN A 398 4.70 8.47 -30.68
N THR A 399 3.83 7.97 -29.79
CA THR A 399 2.39 8.24 -29.96
C THR A 399 2.11 9.66 -29.52
N SER A 400 2.39 10.62 -30.42
CA SER A 400 1.87 11.97 -30.32
C SER A 400 0.34 11.91 -30.25
N ILE A 401 -0.23 12.39 -29.15
CA ILE A 401 -1.67 12.52 -28.98
C ILE A 401 -2.16 13.83 -29.57
N LEU A 402 -3.37 13.80 -30.12
CA LEU A 402 -4.05 15.01 -30.59
C LEU A 402 -4.63 15.74 -29.39
N ILE A 403 -4.00 16.85 -29.03
CA ILE A 403 -4.55 17.81 -28.08
C ILE A 403 -5.26 18.93 -28.85
N GLY A 404 -6.44 19.32 -28.39
CA GLY A 404 -7.14 20.50 -28.89
C GLY A 404 -6.43 21.78 -28.47
N SER A 405 -6.63 22.86 -29.23
CA SER A 405 -6.23 24.19 -28.77
C SER A 405 -6.95 24.55 -27.47
N GLN A 406 -6.28 25.26 -26.57
CA GLN A 406 -6.91 25.78 -25.36
C GLN A 406 -8.18 26.57 -25.70
N ASN A 407 -9.27 26.30 -24.98
CA ASN A 407 -10.43 27.17 -24.93
C ASN A 407 -10.08 28.35 -24.00
N PRO A 408 -9.83 29.56 -24.53
CA PRO A 408 -9.31 30.66 -23.72
C PRO A 408 -10.32 31.10 -22.65
N THR A 409 -11.61 31.09 -22.98
CA THR A 409 -12.69 31.58 -22.10
C THR A 409 -12.97 30.63 -20.94
N MET A 410 -12.91 29.34 -21.20
CA MET A 410 -13.22 28.29 -20.22
C MET A 410 -11.96 27.67 -19.60
N LYS A 411 -10.77 28.16 -19.98
CA LYS A 411 -9.46 27.76 -19.47
C LYS A 411 -9.25 26.24 -19.35
N TYR A 412 -9.59 25.49 -20.40
CA TYR A 412 -9.20 24.08 -20.53
C TYR A 412 -8.65 23.80 -21.92
N PHE A 413 -7.96 22.68 -22.10
CA PHE A 413 -7.76 22.08 -23.41
C PHE A 413 -8.32 20.66 -23.44
N THR A 414 -8.48 20.09 -24.64
CA THR A 414 -9.01 18.74 -24.80
C THR A 414 -7.93 17.76 -25.20
N ILE A 415 -8.07 16.52 -24.77
CA ILE A 415 -7.27 15.38 -25.24
C ILE A 415 -8.25 14.38 -25.83
N ASN A 416 -8.07 14.05 -27.12
CA ASN A 416 -8.91 13.05 -27.79
C ASN A 416 -8.40 11.65 -27.50
N MET A 417 -8.64 11.19 -26.28
CA MET A 417 -8.26 9.87 -25.80
C MET A 417 -9.22 9.42 -24.69
N PRO A 418 -9.81 8.20 -24.80
CA PRO A 418 -10.52 7.61 -23.68
C PRO A 418 -9.56 7.13 -22.59
N ASP A 419 -10.12 6.92 -21.39
CA ASP A 419 -9.45 6.21 -20.30
C ASP A 419 -8.09 6.83 -19.89
N ILE A 420 -7.99 8.15 -19.92
CA ILE A 420 -6.86 8.87 -19.32
C ILE A 420 -6.95 8.69 -17.82
N LEU A 421 -5.83 8.26 -17.27
CA LEU A 421 -5.62 8.03 -15.86
C LEU A 421 -5.08 9.28 -15.16
N SER A 422 -4.11 9.95 -15.80
CA SER A 422 -3.54 11.20 -15.30
C SER A 422 -2.95 12.04 -16.42
N CYS A 423 -2.89 13.35 -16.20
CA CYS A 423 -2.27 14.31 -17.08
C CYS A 423 -1.35 15.23 -16.26
N VAL A 424 -0.10 15.39 -16.73
CA VAL A 424 0.90 16.27 -16.13
C VAL A 424 1.37 17.28 -17.18
N MET A 425 1.35 18.56 -16.82
CA MET A 425 1.98 19.63 -17.61
C MET A 425 3.37 19.94 -17.05
N ILE A 426 4.33 20.25 -17.93
CA ILE A 426 5.73 20.48 -17.59
C ILE A 426 6.16 21.81 -18.17
N ASP A 427 6.62 22.74 -17.33
CA ASP A 427 7.06 24.06 -17.79
C ASP A 427 8.49 24.04 -18.38
N SER A 428 8.95 25.20 -18.85
CA SER A 428 10.29 25.37 -19.43
C SER A 428 11.45 25.15 -18.46
N THR A 429 11.18 25.16 -17.14
CA THR A 429 12.16 24.88 -16.09
C THR A 429 12.20 23.39 -15.72
N GLY A 430 11.27 22.60 -16.24
CA GLY A 430 11.09 21.18 -15.92
C GLY A 430 10.19 20.93 -14.72
N ARG A 431 9.48 21.95 -14.21
CA ARG A 431 8.53 21.78 -13.10
C ARG A 431 7.26 21.10 -13.62
N GLU A 432 6.82 20.08 -12.89
CA GLU A 432 5.63 19.29 -13.22
C GLU A 432 4.40 19.79 -12.44
N TYR A 433 3.26 19.86 -13.13
CA TYR A 433 1.95 20.29 -12.63
C TYR A 433 0.95 19.18 -12.94
N GLU A 434 0.31 18.64 -11.91
CA GLU A 434 -0.76 17.69 -12.09
C GLU A 434 -2.05 18.43 -12.46
N MET A 435 -2.77 17.89 -13.43
CA MET A 435 -3.92 18.58 -13.98
C MET A 435 -5.21 17.83 -13.67
N ASP A 436 -6.23 18.59 -13.27
CA ASP A 436 -7.58 18.07 -13.17
C ASP A 436 -8.11 17.69 -14.55
N ILE A 437 -8.58 16.44 -14.64
CA ILE A 437 -9.16 15.88 -15.86
C ILE A 437 -10.65 15.57 -15.66
N SER A 438 -11.46 15.85 -16.69
CA SER A 438 -12.89 15.56 -16.65
C SER A 438 -13.43 15.06 -18.00
N TYR A 439 -14.54 14.33 -17.96
CA TYR A 439 -15.23 13.78 -19.12
C TYR A 439 -16.68 14.30 -19.20
N PRO A 440 -16.91 15.51 -19.74
CA PRO A 440 -18.20 16.17 -19.56
C PRO A 440 -19.38 15.52 -20.31
N LYS A 441 -19.14 14.81 -21.43
CA LYS A 441 -20.21 14.15 -22.23
C LYS A 441 -19.76 12.96 -23.10
N ASN A 442 -18.49 12.94 -23.55
CA ASN A 442 -17.96 11.89 -24.43
C ASN A 442 -16.76 11.24 -23.75
N VAL A 443 -16.84 9.93 -23.48
CA VAL A 443 -15.75 9.17 -22.84
C VAL A 443 -14.45 9.17 -23.64
N ASN A 444 -14.48 9.57 -24.91
CA ASN A 444 -13.29 9.67 -25.77
C ASN A 444 -12.61 11.04 -25.75
N ILE A 445 -13.21 12.07 -25.13
CA ILE A 445 -12.63 13.43 -25.09
C ILE A 445 -12.51 13.88 -23.64
N CYS A 446 -11.28 13.91 -23.15
CA CYS A 446 -10.93 14.44 -21.84
C CYS A 446 -10.73 15.95 -21.91
N GLN A 447 -11.20 16.68 -20.90
CA GLN A 447 -10.88 18.09 -20.67
C GLN A 447 -9.87 18.20 -19.55
N VAL A 448 -8.78 18.94 -19.79
CA VAL A 448 -7.73 19.24 -18.83
C VAL A 448 -7.86 20.70 -18.40
N ASN A 449 -8.13 20.94 -17.12
CA ASN A 449 -8.27 22.30 -16.59
C ASN A 449 -6.90 23.01 -16.61
N THR A 450 -6.88 24.30 -16.95
CA THR A 450 -5.69 25.17 -16.96
C THR A 450 -5.93 26.47 -16.19
N ASP A 451 -6.92 26.51 -15.29
CA ASP A 451 -7.33 27.70 -14.54
C ASP A 451 -6.19 28.40 -13.81
N GLU A 452 -5.29 27.59 -13.24
CA GLU A 452 -4.15 27.98 -12.41
C GLU A 452 -2.83 28.10 -13.17
N MET A 453 -2.84 27.85 -14.49
CA MET A 453 -1.62 27.82 -15.30
C MET A 453 -1.34 29.19 -15.91
N GLU A 454 -0.06 29.59 -15.88
CA GLU A 454 0.40 30.83 -16.52
C GLU A 454 0.46 30.71 -18.05
N GLU A 455 0.57 31.84 -18.74
CA GLU A 455 0.78 31.85 -20.18
C GLU A 455 2.18 31.32 -20.51
N GLY A 456 2.26 30.30 -21.36
CA GLY A 456 3.54 29.68 -21.67
C GLY A 456 3.42 28.44 -22.56
N GLU A 457 4.58 27.89 -22.93
CA GLU A 457 4.68 26.57 -23.55
C GLU A 457 4.93 25.50 -22.49
N TYR A 458 4.20 24.40 -22.62
CA TYR A 458 4.26 23.28 -21.70
C TYR A 458 4.42 21.98 -22.46
N GLY A 459 5.26 21.08 -21.94
CA GLY A 459 5.16 19.66 -22.25
C GLY A 459 3.92 19.08 -21.58
N VAL A 460 3.27 18.11 -22.21
CA VAL A 460 2.13 17.39 -21.66
C VAL A 460 2.46 15.91 -21.67
N LYS A 461 2.44 15.27 -20.51
CA LYS A 461 2.53 13.81 -20.35
C LYS A 461 1.17 13.29 -19.92
N VAL A 462 0.70 12.23 -20.59
CA VAL A 462 -0.60 11.61 -20.32
C VAL A 462 -0.38 10.13 -20.10
N TRP A 463 -0.98 9.59 -19.05
CA TRP A 463 -1.02 8.16 -18.78
C TRP A 463 -2.41 7.63 -19.10
N ASP A 464 -2.48 6.50 -19.81
CA ASP A 464 -3.72 5.74 -19.91
C ASP A 464 -3.86 4.73 -18.76
N LYS A 465 -5.07 4.19 -18.59
CA LYS A 465 -5.37 3.15 -17.58
C LYS A 465 -4.49 1.89 -17.71
N ASP A 466 -3.89 1.64 -18.87
CA ASP A 466 -3.00 0.51 -19.13
C ASP A 466 -1.53 0.85 -18.82
N GLY A 467 -1.25 2.08 -18.37
CA GLY A 467 0.06 2.58 -18.00
C GLY A 467 0.92 3.06 -19.17
N ARG A 468 0.35 3.21 -20.37
CA ARG A 468 1.08 3.78 -21.53
C ARG A 468 1.18 5.29 -21.40
N ILE A 469 2.28 5.83 -21.91
CA ILE A 469 2.61 7.24 -21.81
C ILE A 469 2.54 7.89 -23.18
N TYR A 470 1.81 8.99 -23.25
CA TYR A 470 1.69 9.81 -24.43
C TYR A 470 2.26 11.20 -24.15
N ASN A 471 2.96 11.75 -25.13
CA ASN A 471 3.59 13.06 -25.00
C ASN A 471 2.99 14.03 -26.02
N ALA A 472 2.78 15.27 -25.60
CA ALA A 472 2.37 16.38 -26.45
C ALA A 472 3.00 17.68 -25.96
N ARG A 473 2.74 18.77 -26.69
CA ARG A 473 3.08 20.13 -26.28
C ARG A 473 1.88 21.03 -26.48
N ILE A 474 1.64 21.90 -25.51
CA ILE A 474 0.60 22.92 -25.60
C ILE A 474 1.17 24.30 -25.34
N ARG A 475 0.62 25.30 -26.03
CA ARG A 475 0.84 26.70 -25.71
C ARG A 475 -0.43 27.29 -25.16
N LEU A 476 -0.40 27.70 -23.90
CA LEU A 476 -1.49 28.45 -23.27
C LEU A 476 -1.39 29.92 -23.73
N LYS A 477 -2.53 30.58 -23.92
CA LYS A 477 -2.62 31.99 -24.28
C LYS A 477 -3.49 32.73 -23.27
N GLY A 478 -3.05 33.90 -22.82
CA GLY A 478 -3.86 34.75 -21.95
C GLY A 478 -5.15 35.19 -22.63
N VAL A 479 -6.23 35.31 -21.85
CA VAL A 479 -7.49 35.89 -22.31
C VAL A 479 -7.29 37.39 -22.48
N LYS A 480 -7.32 37.89 -23.72
CA LYS A 480 -7.45 39.32 -23.96
C LYS A 480 -8.82 39.75 -23.42
N ARG A 481 -8.86 40.43 -22.27
CA ARG A 481 -10.04 41.22 -21.90
C ARG A 481 -10.28 42.22 -23.02
N ASN A 482 -11.35 42.03 -23.78
CA ASN A 482 -11.88 43.14 -24.57
C ASN A 482 -12.18 44.24 -23.57
N LYS A 483 -11.48 45.38 -23.69
CA LYS A 483 -11.94 46.61 -23.06
C LYS A 483 -13.33 46.87 -23.63
N ASP A 484 -14.30 46.90 -22.73
CA ASP A 484 -15.66 47.31 -23.04
C ASP A 484 -15.62 48.63 -23.82
N LYS A 485 -16.40 48.68 -24.89
CA LYS A 485 -16.88 49.95 -25.43
C LYS A 485 -17.90 50.48 -24.43
N GLU A 486 -17.43 51.28 -23.48
CA GLU A 486 -18.24 52.38 -22.97
C GLU A 486 -18.28 53.45 -24.06
N ASP A 487 -19.42 53.51 -24.75
CA ASP A 487 -20.18 54.74 -25.08
C ASP A 487 -21.46 54.36 -25.85
#